data_AF-A0A1S1MT77-F1
#
_entry.id   AF-A0A1S1MT77-F1
#
_cell.length_a   1.000
_cell.length_b   1.000
_cell.length_c   1.000
_cell.angle_alpha   90.00
_cell.angle_beta   90.00
_cell.angle_gamma   90.00
#
_symmetry.space_group_name_H-M   'P 1'
#
loop_
_entity.id
_entity.type
_entity.pdbx_description
1 polymer ?
#
loop_
_entity_poly.entity_id
_entity_poly.type
_entity_poly.pdbx_seq_one_letter_code
_entity_poly.pdbx_strand_id
1 'polypeptide(L)'
;MEPNKISILPLVIDDCKLPLFLRSKLYADFRQDFNSGLDMIVDAVRDMYNLYSGAITNEDKKTSFSSDISTCKNSVEINMDVISEDDDSDYFILSKIKFVGNEVALGKYLKYKKDGKSQEFVKLVTKALGSTPEISKARMIITGREGGSLSFEVADDSNLSFAIKVESKKVGPDNGKVVLFNLGEIFNFHQELA
;
A
#
# COMPACT_ATOMS: atom_id res chain seq x y z
N MET A 1 12.77 17.05 -10.01
CA MET A 1 13.25 16.24 -8.87
C MET A 1 13.26 17.14 -7.65
N GLU A 2 12.28 16.99 -6.76
CA GLU A 2 12.37 17.63 -5.45
C GLU A 2 13.47 16.94 -4.63
N PRO A 3 14.24 17.68 -3.81
CA PRO A 3 15.29 17.09 -2.99
C PRO A 3 14.68 16.13 -1.96
N ASN A 4 15.31 14.95 -1.77
CA ASN A 4 14.98 14.01 -0.70
C ASN A 4 14.86 14.77 0.63
N LYS A 5 13.64 14.86 1.16
CA LYS A 5 13.36 15.52 2.43
C LYS A 5 13.93 14.65 3.55
N ILE A 6 15.14 14.97 4.01
CA ILE A 6 15.76 14.29 5.15
C ILE A 6 14.95 14.64 6.40
N SER A 7 14.25 13.64 6.95
CA SER A 7 13.57 13.75 8.25
C SER A 7 14.56 13.39 9.36
N ILE A 8 14.72 14.28 10.35
CA ILE A 8 15.59 14.07 11.51
C ILE A 8 14.68 14.04 12.74
N LEU A 9 14.69 12.94 13.48
CA LEU A 9 14.04 12.81 14.80
C LEU A 9 15.11 12.80 15.90
N PRO A 10 15.31 13.91 16.62
CA PRO A 10 16.24 13.98 17.74
C PRO A 10 15.78 13.12 18.92
N LEU A 11 16.73 12.49 19.59
CA LEU A 11 16.51 11.75 20.84
C LEU A 11 17.14 12.50 22.00
N VAL A 12 16.40 12.71 23.07
CA VAL A 12 16.91 13.30 24.32
C VAL A 12 17.08 12.19 25.34
N ILE A 13 18.34 11.93 25.71
CA ILE A 13 18.74 10.90 26.67
C ILE A 13 19.48 11.62 27.81
N ASP A 14 19.21 11.22 29.06
CA ASP A 14 19.80 11.78 30.27
C ASP A 14 19.70 13.33 30.33
N ASP A 15 20.67 14.02 30.92
CA ASP A 15 20.65 15.48 31.10
C ASP A 15 21.13 16.27 29.87
N CYS A 16 20.83 15.78 28.66
CA CYS A 16 21.23 16.44 27.43
C CYS A 16 20.49 17.78 27.23
N LYS A 17 21.24 18.87 27.04
CA LYS A 17 20.70 20.20 26.75
C LYS A 17 20.39 20.34 25.27
N LEU A 18 19.09 20.37 24.94
CA LEU A 18 18.61 20.64 23.58
C LEU A 18 19.13 21.99 23.04
N PRO A 19 19.84 22.00 21.89
CA PRO A 19 20.15 23.20 21.13
C PRO A 19 18.88 24.01 20.82
N LEU A 20 18.99 25.34 20.81
CA LEU A 20 17.82 26.23 20.66
C LEU A 20 17.00 25.93 19.40
N PHE A 21 17.65 25.58 18.29
CA PHE A 21 16.97 25.29 17.02
C PHE A 21 16.23 23.94 17.00
N LEU A 22 16.52 23.01 17.92
CA LEU A 22 15.83 21.72 18.03
C LEU A 22 14.63 21.79 18.98
N ARG A 23 14.52 22.81 19.83
CA ARG A 23 13.41 22.94 20.79
C ARG A 23 12.04 23.17 20.13
N SER A 24 12.04 23.66 18.89
CA SER A 24 10.83 23.86 18.09
C SER A 24 10.51 22.68 17.15
N LYS A 25 11.31 21.61 17.19
CA LYS A 25 11.13 20.38 16.41
C LYS A 25 10.59 19.26 17.30
N LEU A 26 9.90 18.30 16.70
CA LEU A 26 9.50 17.08 17.39
C LEU A 26 10.76 16.32 17.83
N TYR A 27 10.80 15.87 19.08
CA TYR A 27 11.87 15.04 19.63
C TYR A 27 11.27 13.95 20.53
N ALA A 28 11.93 12.80 20.63
CA ALA A 28 11.57 11.76 21.58
C ALA A 28 12.37 11.95 22.88
N ASP A 29 11.67 12.09 24.01
CA ASP A 29 12.27 12.39 25.31
C ASP A 29 12.28 11.14 26.21
N PHE A 30 13.47 10.62 26.49
CA PHE A 30 13.66 9.42 27.31
C PHE A 30 13.90 9.73 28.79
N ARG A 31 13.92 11.00 29.20
CA ARG A 31 14.31 11.40 30.56
C ARG A 31 13.31 11.02 31.64
N GLN A 32 12.03 10.90 31.29
CA GLN A 32 10.97 10.60 32.26
C GLN A 32 10.55 9.13 32.24
N ASP A 33 10.34 8.56 31.05
CA ASP A 33 9.90 7.19 30.89
C ASP A 33 10.43 6.61 29.58
N PHE A 34 11.08 5.45 29.68
CA PHE A 34 11.65 4.77 28.52
C PHE A 34 10.57 4.35 27.52
N ASN A 35 9.43 3.86 28.02
CA ASN A 35 8.34 3.40 27.15
C ASN A 35 7.73 4.57 26.37
N SER A 36 7.48 5.69 27.03
CA SER A 36 7.00 6.92 26.40
C SER A 36 7.96 7.43 25.33
N GLY A 37 9.27 7.44 25.61
CA GLY A 37 10.29 7.78 24.60
C GLY A 37 10.27 6.82 23.40
N LEU A 38 10.12 5.51 23.65
CA LEU A 38 10.02 4.50 22.61
C LEU A 38 8.75 4.64 21.77
N ASP A 39 7.60 4.87 22.39
CA ASP A 39 6.31 5.09 21.72
C ASP A 39 6.37 6.31 20.81
N MET A 40 7.04 7.40 21.25
CA MET A 40 7.26 8.58 20.41
C MET A 40 8.15 8.30 19.19
N ILE A 41 9.17 7.43 19.32
CA ILE A 41 9.95 6.99 18.15
C ILE A 41 9.04 6.20 17.21
N VAL A 42 8.32 5.21 17.73
CA VAL A 42 7.44 4.34 16.94
C VAL A 42 6.38 5.17 16.21
N ASP A 43 5.78 6.16 16.86
CA ASP A 43 4.81 7.08 16.26
C ASP A 43 5.43 7.97 15.20
N ALA A 44 6.61 8.56 15.47
CA ALA A 44 7.29 9.46 14.54
C ALA A 44 7.80 8.76 13.28
N VAL A 45 8.09 7.45 13.38
CA VAL A 45 8.43 6.63 12.22
C VAL A 45 7.20 5.88 11.69
N ARG A 46 6.03 5.94 12.35
CA ARG A 46 4.85 5.17 11.95
C ARG A 46 4.44 5.49 10.52
N ASP A 47 4.49 6.74 10.07
CA ASP A 47 4.16 7.05 8.66
C ASP A 47 5.21 6.53 7.67
N MET A 48 6.47 6.36 8.10
CA MET A 48 7.51 5.69 7.31
C MET A 48 7.40 4.15 7.34
N TYR A 49 6.78 3.61 8.39
CA TYR A 49 6.64 2.16 8.65
C TYR A 49 5.19 1.67 8.66
N ASN A 50 4.22 2.48 8.24
CA ASN A 50 2.85 2.05 7.97
C ASN A 50 2.89 1.40 6.60
N LEU A 51 3.68 0.34 6.49
CA LEU A 51 4.15 -0.27 5.25
C LEU A 51 3.01 -0.86 4.42
N TYR A 52 1.83 -0.95 5.03
CA TYR A 52 0.59 -1.38 4.44
C TYR A 52 -0.14 -0.27 3.69
N SER A 53 0.16 1.01 3.94
CA SER A 53 -0.55 2.14 3.36
C SER A 53 0.39 3.24 2.89
N GLY A 54 0.05 3.91 1.81
CA GLY A 54 0.86 5.00 1.28
C GLY A 54 0.09 5.83 0.26
N ALA A 55 0.76 6.82 -0.29
CA ALA A 55 0.26 7.59 -1.41
C ALA A 55 1.41 7.95 -2.36
N ILE A 56 1.09 8.02 -3.65
CA ILE A 56 2.00 8.43 -4.72
C ILE A 56 1.28 9.50 -5.54
N THR A 57 2.03 10.51 -5.98
CA THR A 57 1.54 11.56 -6.86
C THR A 57 2.36 11.54 -8.14
N ASN A 58 1.70 11.43 -9.30
CA ASN A 58 2.34 11.46 -10.61
C ASN A 58 1.54 12.38 -11.54
N GLU A 59 2.18 13.42 -12.09
CA GLU A 59 1.54 14.42 -12.97
C GLU A 59 0.18 14.90 -12.42
N ASP A 60 0.16 15.34 -11.16
CA ASP A 60 -1.03 15.83 -10.44
C ASP A 60 -2.13 14.78 -10.18
N LYS A 61 -1.88 13.51 -10.48
CA LYS A 61 -2.77 12.39 -10.11
C LYS A 61 -2.29 11.76 -8.83
N LYS A 62 -3.17 11.71 -7.83
CA LYS A 62 -2.88 11.14 -6.52
C LYS A 62 -3.47 9.74 -6.41
N THR A 63 -2.64 8.75 -6.13
CA THR A 63 -3.09 7.42 -5.77
C THR A 63 -2.72 7.10 -4.34
N SER A 64 -3.73 6.89 -3.51
CA SER A 64 -3.56 6.42 -2.12
C SER A 64 -3.91 4.94 -2.04
N PHE A 65 -3.20 4.18 -1.23
CA PHE A 65 -3.46 2.75 -1.06
C PHE A 65 -3.33 2.34 0.41
N SER A 66 -4.00 1.23 0.74
CA SER A 66 -3.82 0.50 1.99
C SER A 66 -3.93 -0.99 1.72
N SER A 67 -3.34 -1.82 2.58
CA SER A 67 -3.33 -3.26 2.44
C SER A 67 -3.38 -3.95 3.79
N ASP A 68 -3.98 -5.11 3.85
CA ASP A 68 -3.97 -5.95 5.03
C ASP A 68 -3.75 -7.41 4.62
N ILE A 69 -3.24 -8.20 5.55
CA ILE A 69 -2.99 -9.63 5.33
C ILE A 69 -3.68 -10.41 6.43
N SER A 70 -4.48 -11.39 6.02
CA SER A 70 -5.05 -12.37 6.91
C SER A 70 -4.66 -13.78 6.47
N THR A 71 -4.74 -14.73 7.41
CA THR A 71 -4.40 -16.12 7.15
C THR A 71 -5.55 -17.01 7.59
N CYS A 72 -5.95 -17.91 6.71
CA CYS A 72 -6.89 -18.99 7.00
C CYS A 72 -6.11 -20.32 7.06
N LYS A 73 -6.79 -21.41 7.42
CA LYS A 73 -6.15 -22.72 7.65
C LYS A 73 -5.20 -23.15 6.52
N ASN A 74 -5.61 -22.91 5.26
CA ASN A 74 -4.89 -23.37 4.06
C ASN A 74 -4.65 -22.24 3.04
N SER A 75 -4.79 -20.97 3.44
CA SER A 75 -4.63 -19.84 2.51
C SER A 75 -4.13 -18.59 3.21
N VAL A 76 -3.51 -17.72 2.42
CA VAL A 76 -3.20 -16.34 2.81
C VAL A 76 -4.05 -15.41 1.97
N GLU A 77 -4.72 -14.46 2.61
CA GLU A 77 -5.48 -13.42 1.93
C GLU A 77 -4.75 -12.09 2.09
N ILE A 78 -4.48 -11.41 0.98
CA ILE A 78 -4.03 -10.03 0.96
C ILE A 78 -5.20 -9.21 0.44
N ASN A 79 -5.63 -8.21 1.18
CA ASN A 79 -6.61 -7.24 0.71
C ASN A 79 -5.88 -5.92 0.47
N MET A 80 -6.29 -5.19 -0.57
CA MET A 80 -5.75 -3.89 -0.91
C MET A 80 -6.87 -2.98 -1.36
N ASP A 81 -6.98 -1.82 -0.72
CA ASP A 81 -7.87 -0.74 -1.13
C ASP A 81 -7.02 0.35 -1.78
N VAL A 82 -7.39 0.77 -2.99
CA VAL A 82 -6.70 1.80 -3.78
C VAL A 82 -7.69 2.89 -4.16
N ILE A 83 -7.30 4.13 -3.91
CA ILE A 83 -8.05 5.34 -4.26
C ILE A 83 -7.25 6.08 -5.32
N SER A 84 -7.79 6.19 -6.53
CA SER A 84 -7.19 6.96 -7.62
C SER A 84 -7.96 8.26 -7.81
N GLU A 85 -7.26 9.37 -7.59
CA GLU A 85 -7.75 10.75 -7.69
C GLU A 85 -7.08 11.42 -8.90
N ASP A 86 -7.87 12.19 -9.65
CA ASP A 86 -7.42 13.03 -10.76
C ASP A 86 -7.90 14.46 -10.46
N ASP A 87 -7.01 15.44 -10.45
CA ASP A 87 -7.32 16.82 -10.06
C ASP A 87 -8.36 17.47 -10.99
N ASP A 88 -8.50 16.97 -12.23
CA ASP A 88 -9.51 17.41 -13.20
C ASP A 88 -10.89 16.76 -13.01
N SER A 89 -11.05 15.94 -11.96
CA SER A 89 -12.25 15.14 -11.70
C SER A 89 -12.89 15.48 -10.34
N ASP A 90 -14.23 15.50 -10.32
CA ASP A 90 -15.02 15.65 -9.10
C ASP A 90 -15.31 14.31 -8.39
N TYR A 91 -14.76 13.22 -8.91
CA TYR A 91 -14.87 11.87 -8.36
C TYR A 91 -13.49 11.21 -8.20
N PHE A 92 -13.43 10.20 -7.35
CA PHE A 92 -12.32 9.25 -7.28
C PHE A 92 -12.77 7.84 -7.68
N ILE A 93 -11.82 7.01 -8.10
CA ILE A 93 -12.04 5.58 -8.30
C ILE A 93 -11.57 4.84 -7.06
N LEU A 94 -12.47 4.11 -6.43
CA LEU A 94 -12.12 3.15 -5.36
C LEU A 94 -12.03 1.77 -5.96
N SER A 95 -10.85 1.15 -5.87
CA SER A 95 -10.57 -0.21 -6.26
C SER A 95 -10.29 -1.07 -5.04
N LYS A 96 -11.00 -2.18 -4.90
CA LYS A 96 -10.79 -3.21 -3.90
C LYS A 96 -10.19 -4.43 -4.57
N ILE A 97 -9.02 -4.84 -4.12
CA ILE A 97 -8.28 -5.95 -4.69
C ILE A 97 -8.10 -6.99 -3.59
N LYS A 98 -8.56 -8.21 -3.86
CA LYS A 98 -8.34 -9.36 -3.00
C LYS A 98 -7.47 -10.37 -3.71
N PHE A 99 -6.40 -10.78 -3.06
CA PHE A 99 -5.53 -11.88 -3.46
C PHE A 99 -5.73 -13.03 -2.49
N VAL A 100 -6.03 -14.23 -3.00
CA VAL A 100 -6.17 -15.45 -2.22
C VAL A 100 -5.10 -16.42 -2.68
N GLY A 101 -4.02 -16.50 -1.90
CA GLY A 101 -2.93 -17.43 -2.13
C GLY A 101 -3.23 -18.81 -1.52
N ASN A 102 -2.83 -19.86 -2.22
CA ASN A 102 -2.99 -21.24 -1.76
C ASN A 102 -2.05 -21.60 -0.58
N GLU A 103 -2.03 -22.87 -0.18
CA GLU A 103 -1.23 -23.36 0.95
C GLU A 103 0.28 -23.13 0.77
N VAL A 104 0.78 -23.24 -0.48
CA VAL A 104 2.18 -22.95 -0.82
C VAL A 104 2.48 -21.46 -0.61
N ALA A 105 1.57 -20.58 -1.02
CA ALA A 105 1.67 -19.14 -0.77
C ALA A 105 1.68 -18.82 0.72
N LEU A 106 0.80 -19.46 1.49
CA LEU A 106 0.74 -19.33 2.96
C LEU A 106 2.07 -19.74 3.59
N GLY A 107 2.63 -20.88 3.20
CA GLY A 107 3.94 -21.33 3.68
C GLY A 107 5.06 -20.34 3.38
N LYS A 108 5.07 -19.72 2.18
CA LYS A 108 6.01 -18.64 1.84
C LYS A 108 5.77 -17.41 2.72
N TYR A 109 4.53 -16.95 2.84
CA TYR A 109 4.18 -15.79 3.68
C TYR A 109 4.62 -15.98 5.15
N LEU A 110 4.37 -17.15 5.74
CA LEU A 110 4.74 -17.42 7.13
C LEU A 110 6.26 -17.35 7.37
N LYS A 111 7.07 -17.72 6.37
CA LYS A 111 8.54 -17.53 6.43
C LYS A 111 8.90 -16.05 6.44
N TYR A 112 8.37 -15.26 5.49
CA TYR A 112 8.57 -13.82 5.46
C TYR A 112 8.10 -13.14 6.75
N LYS A 113 6.94 -13.54 7.28
CA LYS A 113 6.40 -13.03 8.54
C LYS A 113 7.32 -13.30 9.71
N LYS A 114 7.87 -14.52 9.81
CA LYS A 114 8.83 -14.89 10.87
C LYS A 114 10.08 -14.02 10.86
N ASP A 115 10.53 -13.62 9.67
CA ASP A 115 11.73 -12.80 9.49
C ASP A 115 11.44 -11.28 9.54
N GLY A 116 10.21 -10.87 9.91
CA GLY A 116 9.81 -9.46 9.95
C GLY A 116 9.62 -8.82 8.57
N LYS A 117 9.52 -9.64 7.51
CA LYS A 117 9.52 -9.26 6.09
C LYS A 117 8.17 -9.43 5.40
N SER A 118 7.05 -9.48 6.14
CA SER A 118 5.70 -9.61 5.55
C SER A 118 5.42 -8.65 4.38
N GLN A 119 6.03 -7.47 4.41
CA GLN A 119 5.88 -6.43 3.40
C GLN A 119 6.62 -6.71 2.10
N GLU A 120 7.82 -7.28 2.19
CA GLU A 120 8.54 -7.74 1.01
C GLU A 120 7.71 -8.79 0.26
N PHE A 121 6.99 -9.65 0.99
CA PHE A 121 6.07 -10.61 0.37
C PHE A 121 4.94 -9.92 -0.41
N VAL A 122 4.27 -8.91 0.17
CA VAL A 122 3.21 -8.16 -0.54
C VAL A 122 3.76 -7.44 -1.76
N LYS A 123 4.92 -6.78 -1.64
CA LYS A 123 5.60 -6.11 -2.77
C LYS A 123 5.95 -7.10 -3.90
N LEU A 124 6.44 -8.29 -3.56
CA LEU A 124 6.78 -9.31 -4.55
C LEU A 124 5.55 -9.83 -5.27
N VAL A 125 4.47 -10.14 -4.52
CA VAL A 125 3.20 -10.60 -5.11
C VAL A 125 2.62 -9.55 -6.03
N THR A 126 2.45 -8.31 -5.55
CA THR A 126 1.89 -7.21 -6.35
C THR A 126 2.73 -6.89 -7.59
N LYS A 127 4.07 -6.90 -7.48
CA LYS A 127 4.98 -6.70 -8.63
C LYS A 127 4.87 -7.82 -9.68
N ALA A 128 4.83 -9.08 -9.24
CA ALA A 128 4.67 -10.22 -10.14
C ALA A 128 3.35 -10.13 -10.92
N LEU A 129 2.27 -9.73 -10.23
CA LEU A 129 0.96 -9.57 -10.83
C LEU A 129 0.87 -8.37 -11.77
N GLY A 130 1.47 -7.23 -11.41
CA GLY A 130 1.59 -6.08 -12.32
C GLY A 130 2.41 -6.39 -13.57
N SER A 131 3.31 -7.37 -13.51
CA SER A 131 4.10 -7.83 -14.67
C SER A 131 3.38 -8.91 -15.49
N THR A 132 2.23 -9.42 -15.02
CA THR A 132 1.46 -10.45 -15.73
C THR A 132 0.73 -9.81 -16.92
N PRO A 133 0.94 -10.28 -18.17
CA PRO A 133 0.40 -9.63 -19.37
C PRO A 133 -1.13 -9.46 -19.37
N GLU A 134 -1.85 -10.43 -18.82
CA GLU A 134 -3.31 -10.43 -18.73
C GLU A 134 -3.83 -9.35 -17.77
N ILE A 135 -3.12 -9.13 -16.66
CA ILE A 135 -3.49 -8.15 -15.63
C ILE A 135 -3.04 -6.74 -16.05
N SER A 136 -1.78 -6.60 -16.52
CA SER A 136 -1.20 -5.32 -16.92
C SER A 136 -1.95 -4.63 -18.07
N LYS A 137 -2.62 -5.40 -18.93
CA LYS A 137 -3.41 -4.88 -20.05
C LYS A 137 -4.91 -4.86 -19.78
N ALA A 138 -5.34 -5.34 -18.61
CA ALA A 138 -6.74 -5.42 -18.26
C ALA A 138 -7.35 -4.02 -18.15
N ARG A 139 -8.56 -3.88 -18.70
CA ARG A 139 -9.35 -2.67 -18.60
C ARG A 139 -10.74 -3.02 -18.12
N MET A 140 -11.33 -2.13 -17.33
CA MET A 140 -12.73 -2.25 -16.90
C MET A 140 -13.48 -0.97 -17.21
N ILE A 141 -14.76 -1.13 -17.55
CA ILE A 141 -15.66 -0.01 -17.76
C ILE A 141 -16.38 0.25 -16.43
N ILE A 142 -16.33 1.49 -15.97
CA ILE A 142 -16.99 1.94 -14.74
C ILE A 142 -17.99 3.04 -15.12
N THR A 143 -19.20 2.95 -14.59
CA THR A 143 -20.25 3.96 -14.81
C THR A 143 -20.62 4.65 -13.50
N GLY A 144 -21.54 5.61 -13.56
CA GLY A 144 -22.09 6.27 -12.38
C GLY A 144 -22.87 5.37 -11.42
N ARG A 145 -23.46 4.30 -11.94
CA ARG A 145 -24.35 3.40 -11.17
C ARG A 145 -23.74 2.04 -10.90
N GLU A 146 -22.85 1.58 -11.79
CA GLU A 146 -22.28 0.24 -11.75
C GLU A 146 -20.75 0.29 -11.73
N GLY A 147 -20.17 -0.50 -10.83
CA GLY A 147 -18.74 -0.74 -10.79
C GLY A 147 -18.29 -1.77 -11.84
N GLY A 148 -16.98 -1.85 -12.04
CA GLY A 148 -16.33 -2.91 -12.80
C GLY A 148 -15.85 -4.03 -11.87
N SER A 149 -15.89 -5.28 -12.34
CA SER A 149 -15.32 -6.43 -11.63
C SER A 149 -14.54 -7.31 -12.59
N LEU A 150 -13.34 -7.72 -12.18
CA LEU A 150 -12.48 -8.66 -12.91
C LEU A 150 -11.93 -9.70 -11.95
N SER A 151 -11.74 -10.92 -12.46
CA SER A 151 -11.12 -12.01 -11.72
C SER A 151 -10.02 -12.65 -12.56
N PHE A 152 -8.93 -13.03 -11.90
CA PHE A 152 -7.78 -13.68 -12.52
C PHE A 152 -7.32 -14.85 -11.64
N GLU A 153 -6.67 -15.82 -12.27
CA GLU A 153 -5.93 -16.87 -11.58
C GLU A 153 -4.51 -16.88 -12.14
N VAL A 154 -3.53 -16.79 -11.25
CA VAL A 154 -2.12 -16.83 -11.63
C VAL A 154 -1.46 -17.97 -10.86
N ALA A 155 -0.73 -18.83 -11.55
CA ALA A 155 -0.03 -19.96 -10.98
C ALA A 155 1.37 -20.12 -11.61
N ASP A 156 2.31 -20.67 -10.85
CA ASP A 156 3.62 -21.09 -11.34
C ASP A 156 3.80 -22.63 -11.31
N ASP A 157 4.91 -23.10 -11.88
CA ASP A 157 5.25 -24.53 -11.93
C ASP A 157 5.54 -25.15 -10.54
N SER A 158 5.72 -24.32 -9.51
CA SER A 158 5.94 -24.77 -8.12
C SER A 158 4.63 -25.02 -7.36
N ASN A 159 3.49 -24.99 -8.07
CA ASN A 159 2.15 -25.06 -7.49
C ASN A 159 1.87 -23.87 -6.55
N LEU A 160 2.57 -22.74 -6.68
CA LEU A 160 2.18 -21.50 -6.04
C LEU A 160 1.09 -20.86 -6.90
N SER A 161 -0.05 -20.54 -6.30
CA SER A 161 -1.13 -19.88 -7.03
C SER A 161 -1.84 -18.82 -6.21
N PHE A 162 -2.38 -17.83 -6.92
CA PHE A 162 -3.22 -16.76 -6.40
C PHE A 162 -4.48 -16.62 -7.24
N ALA A 163 -5.64 -16.69 -6.60
CA ALA A 163 -6.90 -16.20 -7.16
C ALA A 163 -7.03 -14.71 -6.81
N ILE A 164 -7.37 -13.89 -7.79
CA ILE A 164 -7.34 -12.42 -7.68
C ILE A 164 -8.69 -11.90 -8.09
N LYS A 165 -9.30 -11.08 -7.25
CA LYS A 165 -10.55 -10.39 -7.56
C LYS A 165 -10.35 -8.90 -7.41
N VAL A 166 -10.72 -8.15 -8.44
CA VAL A 166 -10.69 -6.69 -8.45
C VAL A 166 -12.09 -6.17 -8.64
N GLU A 167 -12.52 -5.26 -7.78
CA GLU A 167 -13.78 -4.55 -7.87
C GLU A 167 -13.50 -3.04 -7.81
N SER A 168 -13.90 -2.29 -8.82
CA SER A 168 -13.69 -0.84 -8.85
C SER A 168 -15.00 -0.10 -9.06
N LYS A 169 -15.15 1.05 -8.41
CA LYS A 169 -16.33 1.91 -8.56
C LYS A 169 -15.96 3.39 -8.54
N LYS A 170 -16.77 4.19 -9.25
CA LYS A 170 -16.73 5.65 -9.17
C LYS A 170 -17.37 6.09 -7.86
N VAL A 171 -16.71 6.97 -7.11
CA VAL A 171 -17.22 7.57 -5.87
C VAL A 171 -17.14 9.09 -5.99
N GLY A 172 -18.30 9.74 -5.91
CA GLY A 172 -18.45 11.16 -6.20
C GLY A 172 -19.73 11.42 -6.99
N PRO A 173 -19.89 12.63 -7.55
CA PRO A 173 -21.04 13.00 -8.35
C PRO A 173 -21.18 12.09 -9.58
N ASP A 174 -22.41 11.69 -9.89
CA ASP A 174 -22.68 11.04 -11.16
C ASP A 174 -22.90 12.08 -12.25
N ASN A 175 -21.83 12.37 -12.98
CA ASN A 175 -21.82 13.23 -14.16
C ASN A 175 -22.28 12.53 -15.45
N GLY A 176 -22.76 11.28 -15.37
CA GLY A 176 -23.18 10.48 -16.54
C GLY A 176 -22.03 10.01 -17.44
N LYS A 177 -20.77 10.33 -17.09
CA LYS A 177 -19.59 9.90 -17.84
C LYS A 177 -19.24 8.45 -17.52
N VAL A 178 -18.72 7.78 -18.54
CA VAL A 178 -18.16 6.43 -18.48
C VAL A 178 -16.65 6.54 -18.34
N VAL A 179 -16.07 5.75 -17.44
CA VAL A 179 -14.62 5.68 -17.21
C VAL A 179 -14.11 4.34 -17.75
N LEU A 180 -13.16 4.41 -18.69
CA LEU A 180 -12.35 3.25 -19.06
C LEU A 180 -11.13 3.20 -18.15
N PHE A 181 -11.16 2.34 -17.15
CA PHE A 181 -10.14 2.26 -16.12
C PHE A 181 -9.08 1.22 -16.47
N ASN A 182 -7.81 1.63 -16.51
CA ASN A 182 -6.69 0.74 -16.78
C ASN A 182 -6.19 0.13 -15.47
N LEU A 183 -6.46 -1.16 -15.29
CA LEU A 183 -6.13 -1.87 -14.05
C LEU A 183 -4.61 -2.01 -13.86
N GLY A 184 -3.85 -2.16 -14.95
CA GLY A 184 -2.41 -2.36 -14.89
C GLY A 184 -1.67 -1.25 -14.14
N GLU A 185 -2.14 -0.01 -14.27
CA GLU A 185 -1.54 1.14 -13.60
C GLU A 185 -1.59 1.03 -12.08
N ILE A 186 -2.58 0.31 -11.52
CA ILE A 186 -2.66 0.12 -10.07
C ILE A 186 -1.47 -0.66 -9.52
N PHE A 187 -0.91 -1.58 -10.30
CA PHE A 187 0.19 -2.42 -9.84
C PHE A 187 1.56 -1.81 -10.11
N ASN A 188 1.62 -0.69 -10.85
CA ASN A 188 2.88 0.01 -11.16
C ASN A 188 3.39 0.84 -9.97
N PHE A 189 2.55 1.20 -9.01
CA PHE A 189 2.91 1.98 -7.81
C PHE A 189 4.06 1.40 -6.99
N HIS A 190 4.17 0.07 -6.91
CA HIS A 190 5.27 -0.57 -6.17
C HIS A 190 6.60 -0.62 -6.94
N GLN A 191 6.63 -0.25 -8.23
CA GLN A 191 7.86 -0.20 -9.01
C GLN A 191 8.64 1.11 -8.78
N GLU A 192 7.97 2.19 -8.37
CA GLU A 192 8.59 3.51 -8.16
C GLU A 192 9.16 3.73 -6.75
N LEU A 193 8.88 2.84 -5.80
CA LEU A 193 9.36 2.91 -4.41
C LEU A 193 10.66 2.13 -4.17
N ALA A 194 11.45 1.85 -5.22
CA ALA A 194 12.67 1.04 -5.19
C ALA A 194 13.94 1.88 -5.42
#